data_AF-A0A935DJB5-F1
#
_entry.id   AF-A0A935DJB5-F1
#
_cell.length_a   1.000
_cell.length_b   1.000
_cell.length_c   1.000
_cell.angle_alpha   90.00
_cell.angle_beta   90.00
_cell.angle_gamma   90.00
#
_symmetry.space_group_name_H-M   'P 1'
#
loop_
_entity.id
_entity.type
_entity.pdbx_description
1 polymer ?
#
loop_
_entity_poly.entity_id
_entity_poly.type
_entity_poly.pdbx_seq_one_letter_code
_entity_poly.pdbx_strand_id
1 'polypeptide(L)'
;MQQFTVRRLSVGFGPSARPALQRDLDAMAASVDLGTDEGRLEALHRIAGRLLADGAAASHSLLVDARRSLDEAPPFFDAMAEELRSRYPIETRRNELSAPAVVEGDLTVPGHLVVSVVLGAVGELAPCRADDRAGLLATLSSLRALDATVVALEVIWSPSVDTDRMSLDAMTTRYPELTALDA
;
A
#
# COMPACT_ATOMS: atom_id res chain seq x y z
N MET A 1 22.02 0.61 20.53
CA MET A 1 20.55 0.61 20.44
C MET A 1 20.17 0.01 19.10
N GLN A 2 19.32 -1.01 19.08
CA GLN A 2 18.79 -1.54 17.82
C GLN A 2 17.89 -0.49 17.18
N GLN A 3 18.07 -0.23 15.89
CA GLN A 3 17.28 0.72 15.12
C GLN A 3 16.32 -0.04 14.21
N PHE A 4 15.16 0.56 13.95
CA PHE A 4 14.14 0.05 13.08
C PHE A 4 13.82 1.09 12.01
N THR A 5 13.53 0.62 10.80
CA THR A 5 12.99 1.45 9.74
C THR A 5 11.51 1.13 9.61
N VAL A 6 10.65 2.14 9.70
CA VAL A 6 9.23 2.04 9.34
C VAL A 6 8.99 2.85 8.08
N ARG A 7 8.47 2.21 7.04
CA ARG A 7 8.30 2.81 5.72
C ARG A 7 6.90 2.59 5.19
N ARG A 8 6.27 3.65 4.68
CA ARG A 8 5.01 3.60 3.94
C ARG A 8 5.25 4.06 2.51
N LEU A 9 4.93 3.21 1.55
CA LEU A 9 4.83 3.57 0.13
C LEU A 9 3.36 3.50 -0.27
N SER A 10 2.77 4.60 -0.72
CA SER A 10 1.42 4.63 -1.29
C SER A 10 1.50 5.03 -2.76
N VAL A 11 0.77 4.32 -3.62
CA VAL A 11 0.78 4.53 -5.07
C VAL A 11 -0.66 4.58 -5.59
N GLY A 12 -1.01 5.68 -6.24
CA GLY A 12 -2.28 5.85 -6.94
C GLY A 12 -2.19 5.34 -8.37
N PHE A 13 -3.18 4.56 -8.79
CA PHE A 13 -3.31 3.99 -10.12
C PHE A 13 -4.60 4.43 -10.79
N GLY A 14 -4.50 4.60 -12.11
CA GLY A 14 -5.66 4.89 -12.94
C GLY A 14 -6.58 3.67 -13.17
N PRO A 15 -7.72 3.90 -13.85
CA PRO A 15 -8.76 2.89 -14.08
C PRO A 15 -8.31 1.65 -14.84
N SER A 16 -7.32 1.79 -15.73
CA SER A 16 -6.83 0.68 -16.56
C SER A 16 -6.09 -0.40 -15.76
N ALA A 17 -5.35 -0.01 -14.71
CA ALA A 17 -4.56 -0.93 -13.90
C ALA A 17 -5.39 -1.60 -12.78
N ARG A 18 -6.47 -0.94 -12.34
CA ARG A 18 -7.25 -1.35 -11.16
C ARG A 18 -7.74 -2.80 -11.19
N PRO A 19 -8.44 -3.30 -12.23
CA PRO A 19 -9.06 -4.65 -12.16
C PRO A 19 -8.03 -5.76 -12.02
N ALA A 20 -6.87 -5.59 -12.67
CA ALA A 20 -5.78 -6.55 -12.56
C ALA A 20 -5.08 -6.45 -11.21
N LEU A 21 -4.88 -5.24 -10.67
CA LEU A 21 -4.23 -5.04 -9.38
C LEU A 21 -5.06 -5.60 -8.23
N GLN A 22 -6.36 -5.31 -8.17
CA GLN A 22 -7.25 -5.82 -7.12
C GLN A 22 -7.27 -7.36 -7.10
N ARG A 23 -7.41 -8.00 -8.27
CA ARG A 23 -7.41 -9.46 -8.37
C ARG A 23 -6.13 -10.09 -7.83
N ASP A 24 -4.98 -9.52 -8.16
CA ASP A 24 -3.69 -10.05 -7.71
C ASP A 24 -3.47 -9.78 -6.22
N LEU A 25 -3.91 -8.62 -5.72
CA LEU A 25 -3.92 -8.31 -4.29
C LEU A 25 -4.76 -9.30 -3.49
N ASP A 26 -5.97 -9.61 -3.96
CA ASP A 26 -6.86 -10.62 -3.36
C ASP A 26 -6.21 -12.01 -3.35
N ALA A 27 -5.60 -12.41 -4.48
CA ALA A 27 -4.94 -13.71 -4.61
C ALA A 27 -3.70 -13.82 -3.68
N MET A 28 -2.93 -12.74 -3.53
CA MET A 28 -1.81 -12.69 -2.60
C MET A 28 -2.28 -12.78 -1.14
N ALA A 29 -3.31 -12.01 -0.78
CA ALA A 29 -3.88 -12.01 0.58
C ALA A 29 -4.41 -13.40 0.98
N ALA A 30 -4.87 -14.21 0.01
CA ALA A 30 -5.34 -15.57 0.26
C ALA A 30 -4.24 -16.64 0.32
N SER A 31 -2.99 -16.34 -0.06
CA SER A 31 -1.96 -17.36 -0.30
C SER A 31 -0.66 -17.20 0.50
N VAL A 32 -0.45 -16.09 1.21
CA VAL A 32 0.79 -15.82 1.94
C VAL A 32 0.53 -15.66 3.44
N ASP A 33 1.30 -16.36 4.27
CA ASP A 33 1.23 -16.25 5.74
C ASP A 33 2.10 -15.09 6.25
N LEU A 34 1.47 -13.96 6.56
CA LEU A 34 2.17 -12.78 7.11
C LEU A 34 2.62 -12.94 8.57
N GLY A 35 2.26 -14.07 9.22
CA GLY A 35 2.72 -14.41 10.57
C GLY A 35 4.21 -14.78 10.64
N THR A 36 4.83 -15.12 9.51
CA THR A 36 6.24 -15.52 9.42
C THR A 36 7.11 -14.45 8.76
N ASP A 37 8.40 -14.42 9.09
CA ASP A 37 9.38 -13.51 8.49
C ASP A 37 9.50 -13.76 6.98
N GLU A 38 9.57 -15.04 6.58
CA GLU A 38 9.63 -15.46 5.19
C GLU A 38 8.37 -15.05 4.42
N GLY A 39 7.19 -15.25 5.00
CA GLY A 39 5.94 -14.88 4.35
C GLY A 39 5.77 -13.37 4.21
N ARG A 40 6.21 -12.56 5.19
CA ARG A 40 6.24 -11.09 5.02
C ARG A 40 7.21 -10.67 3.92
N LEU A 41 8.40 -11.25 3.86
CA LEU A 41 9.36 -10.90 2.81
C LEU A 41 8.85 -11.32 1.42
N GLU A 42 8.28 -12.51 1.31
CA GLU A 42 7.65 -12.99 0.07
C GLU A 42 6.49 -12.09 -0.38
N ALA A 43 5.60 -11.73 0.54
CA ALA A 43 4.51 -10.80 0.26
C ALA A 43 5.04 -9.44 -0.22
N LEU A 44 6.08 -8.89 0.44
CA LEU A 44 6.72 -7.64 0.04
C LEU A 44 7.30 -7.73 -1.38
N HIS A 45 8.01 -8.82 -1.71
CA HIS A 45 8.58 -9.01 -3.03
C HIS A 45 7.51 -9.11 -4.12
N ARG A 46 6.45 -9.88 -3.86
CA ARG A 46 5.33 -10.05 -4.79
C ARG A 46 4.58 -8.73 -5.01
N ILE A 47 4.26 -7.99 -3.95
CA ILE A 47 3.55 -6.72 -4.09
C ILE A 47 4.43 -5.68 -4.79
N ALA A 48 5.70 -5.54 -4.41
CA ALA A 48 6.61 -4.59 -5.05
C ALA A 48 6.81 -4.94 -6.53
N GLY A 49 6.92 -6.22 -6.86
CA GLY A 49 7.02 -6.68 -8.25
C GLY A 49 5.75 -6.40 -9.06
N ARG A 50 4.57 -6.59 -8.47
CA ARG A 50 3.30 -6.29 -9.12
C ARG A 50 3.13 -4.79 -9.37
N LEU A 51 3.38 -3.96 -8.37
CA LEU A 51 3.33 -2.50 -8.50
C LEU A 51 4.38 -1.98 -9.50
N LEU A 52 5.56 -2.61 -9.56
CA LEU A 52 6.59 -2.28 -10.54
C LEU A 52 6.13 -2.55 -11.97
N ALA A 53 5.47 -3.70 -12.20
CA ALA A 53 4.95 -4.07 -13.52
C ALA A 53 3.88 -3.08 -14.02
N ASP A 54 3.05 -2.55 -13.11
CA ASP A 54 2.04 -1.53 -13.42
C ASP A 54 2.56 -0.09 -13.25
N GLY A 55 3.87 0.10 -12.99
CA GLY A 55 4.43 1.40 -12.60
C GLY A 55 4.30 2.49 -13.67
N ALA A 56 4.08 2.12 -14.94
CA ALA A 56 3.75 3.08 -16.00
C ALA A 56 2.33 3.68 -15.86
N ALA A 57 1.41 2.96 -15.21
CA ALA A 57 0.04 3.39 -14.96
C ALA A 57 -0.14 4.10 -13.59
N ALA A 58 0.93 4.18 -12.79
CA ALA A 58 0.95 4.96 -11.57
C ALA A 58 0.79 6.45 -11.90
N SER A 59 -0.10 7.14 -11.19
CA SER A 59 -0.36 8.58 -11.37
C SER A 59 0.16 9.42 -10.21
N HIS A 60 0.12 8.88 -8.99
CA HIS A 60 0.55 9.59 -7.79
C HIS A 60 1.32 8.66 -6.84
N SER A 61 2.14 9.24 -5.97
CA SER A 61 2.79 8.49 -4.90
C SER A 61 3.07 9.30 -3.65
N LEU A 62 3.31 8.57 -2.57
CA LEU A 62 3.84 9.06 -1.29
C LEU A 62 4.85 8.04 -0.80
N LEU A 63 6.00 8.52 -0.35
CA LEU A 63 6.95 7.76 0.45
C LEU A 63 7.13 8.44 1.80
N VAL A 64 6.86 7.69 2.87
CA VAL A 64 7.25 8.06 4.24
C VAL A 64 8.30 7.06 4.68
N ASP A 65 9.42 7.56 5.18
CA ASP A 65 10.53 6.74 5.64
C ASP A 65 11.03 7.27 6.99
N ALA A 66 10.94 6.45 8.04
CA ALA A 66 11.18 6.87 9.40
C ALA A 66 12.07 5.88 10.15
N ARG A 67 13.17 6.40 10.69
CA ARG A 67 14.00 5.68 11.66
C ARG A 67 13.38 5.82 13.04
N ARG A 68 13.26 4.71 13.76
CA ARG A 68 12.65 4.63 15.08
C ARG A 68 13.46 3.72 15.99
N SER A 69 13.41 4.01 17.28
CA SER A 69 13.84 3.05 18.30
C SER A 69 12.87 1.87 18.39
N LEU A 70 13.26 0.81 19.11
CA LEU A 70 12.40 -0.36 19.34
C LEU A 70 11.04 0.02 19.96
N ASP A 71 11.02 0.95 20.90
CA ASP A 71 9.80 1.34 21.62
C ASP A 71 8.88 2.25 20.78
N GLU A 72 9.46 2.99 19.83
CA GLU A 72 8.71 3.92 18.96
C GLU A 72 8.22 3.27 17.68
N ALA A 73 8.88 2.22 17.18
CA ALA A 73 8.58 1.63 15.88
C ALA A 73 7.19 0.98 15.81
N PRO A 74 6.77 0.11 16.75
CA PRO A 74 5.43 -0.48 16.73
C PRO A 74 4.29 0.56 16.75
N PRO A 75 4.21 1.52 17.70
CA PRO A 75 3.09 2.47 17.71
C PRO A 75 3.11 3.39 16.47
N PHE A 76 4.28 3.67 15.90
CA PHE A 76 4.36 4.45 14.67
C PHE A 76 3.86 3.67 13.44
N PHE A 77 4.19 2.37 13.35
CA PHE A 77 3.65 1.48 12.33
C PHE A 77 2.13 1.39 12.43
N ASP A 78 1.61 1.11 13.64
CA ASP A 78 0.19 0.94 13.90
C ASP A 78 -0.61 2.22 13.57
N ALA A 79 -0.07 3.39 13.92
CA ALA A 79 -0.69 4.67 13.59
C ALA A 79 -0.82 4.88 12.08
N MET A 80 0.21 4.55 11.29
CA MET A 80 0.14 4.66 9.83
C MET A 80 -0.85 3.68 9.21
N ALA A 81 -0.86 2.44 9.70
CA ALA A 81 -1.80 1.43 9.25
C ALA A 81 -3.25 1.83 9.57
N GLU A 82 -3.51 2.29 10.80
CA GLU A 82 -4.85 2.69 11.24
C GLU A 82 -5.36 3.92 10.49
N GLU A 83 -4.50 4.91 10.25
CA GLU A 83 -4.82 6.06 9.40
C GLU A 83 -5.28 5.62 8.01
N LEU A 84 -4.55 4.70 7.39
CA LEU A 84 -4.91 4.14 6.08
C LEU A 84 -6.23 3.34 6.13
N ARG A 85 -6.43 2.51 7.15
CA ARG A 85 -7.70 1.77 7.35
C ARG A 85 -8.89 2.66 7.64
N SER A 86 -8.69 3.82 8.25
CA SER A 86 -9.78 4.78 8.51
C SER A 86 -10.32 5.44 7.23
N ARG A 87 -9.56 5.40 6.13
CA ARG A 87 -9.94 6.00 4.84
C ARG A 87 -10.86 5.12 4.00
N TYR A 88 -11.18 3.92 4.47
CA TYR A 88 -12.20 3.09 3.83
C TYR A 88 -13.57 3.68 4.14
N PRO A 89 -14.37 4.04 3.12
CA PRO A 89 -15.70 4.62 3.34
C PRO A 89 -16.66 3.66 4.06
N ILE A 90 -16.34 2.35 4.10
CA ILE A 90 -17.07 1.35 4.89
C ILE A 90 -16.10 0.42 5.62
N GLU A 91 -16.20 0.43 6.95
CA GLU A 91 -15.63 -0.53 7.90
C GLU A 91 -16.13 -1.95 7.56
N THR A 92 -15.49 -2.63 6.60
CA THR A 92 -15.97 -3.93 6.10
C THR A 92 -15.34 -5.12 6.84
N ARG A 93 -14.35 -4.89 7.70
CA ARG A 93 -13.76 -5.96 8.53
C ARG A 93 -13.29 -5.46 9.89
N ARG A 94 -14.23 -5.09 10.76
CA ARG A 94 -14.09 -5.41 12.18
C ARG A 94 -14.85 -6.70 12.45
N ASN A 95 -14.22 -7.56 13.22
CA ASN A 95 -14.74 -8.77 13.85
C ASN A 95 -16.26 -8.75 14.04
N GLU A 96 -16.93 -9.84 13.65
CA GLU A 96 -18.33 -10.20 13.97
C GLU A 96 -19.44 -9.81 12.95
N LEU A 97 -19.93 -10.85 12.24
CA LEU A 97 -21.35 -11.06 11.86
C LEU A 97 -22.14 -9.96 11.14
N SER A 98 -21.52 -8.98 10.49
CA SER A 98 -22.25 -8.01 9.65
C SER A 98 -22.08 -8.32 8.17
N ALA A 99 -23.21 -8.44 7.47
CA ALA A 99 -23.27 -8.70 6.03
C ALA A 99 -22.42 -7.67 5.24
N PRO A 100 -21.79 -8.06 4.11
CA PRO A 100 -21.03 -7.13 3.30
C PRO A 100 -21.95 -5.97 2.89
N ALA A 101 -21.56 -4.74 3.23
CA ALA A 101 -22.27 -3.56 2.77
C ALA A 101 -22.23 -3.52 1.24
N VAL A 102 -23.40 -3.53 0.61
CA VAL A 102 -23.50 -3.32 -0.83
C VAL A 102 -23.22 -1.83 -1.10
N VAL A 103 -22.01 -1.53 -1.55
CA VAL A 103 -21.69 -0.19 -2.07
C VAL A 103 -22.18 -0.13 -3.51
N GLU A 104 -23.32 0.49 -3.74
CA GLU A 104 -23.77 0.87 -5.08
C GLU A 104 -22.99 2.12 -5.52
N GLY A 105 -21.76 1.93 -5.99
CA GLY A 105 -20.98 3.00 -6.62
C GLY A 105 -21.45 3.27 -8.04
N ASP A 106 -21.30 4.52 -8.50
CA ASP A 106 -21.52 4.86 -9.91
C ASP A 106 -20.44 4.18 -10.77
N LEU A 107 -20.82 3.07 -11.42
CA LEU A 107 -19.94 2.29 -12.29
C LEU A 107 -19.53 3.04 -13.57
N THR A 108 -20.14 4.20 -13.86
CA THR A 108 -19.73 5.05 -14.98
C THR A 108 -18.48 5.88 -14.67
N VAL A 109 -18.10 5.99 -13.40
CA VAL A 109 -16.89 6.69 -12.96
C VAL A 109 -15.64 5.83 -13.22
N PRO A 110 -14.61 6.36 -13.90
CA PRO A 110 -13.34 5.67 -14.04
C PRO A 110 -12.69 5.46 -12.66
N GLY A 111 -12.62 4.20 -12.22
CA GLY A 111 -12.23 3.83 -10.86
C GLY A 111 -10.72 3.84 -10.62
N HIS A 112 -10.24 4.83 -9.88
CA HIS A 112 -8.88 4.86 -9.34
C HIS A 112 -8.73 3.88 -8.19
N LEU A 113 -7.47 3.53 -7.90
CA LEU A 113 -7.06 2.62 -6.83
C LEU A 113 -5.82 3.20 -6.16
N VAL A 114 -5.79 3.24 -4.83
CA VAL A 114 -4.56 3.50 -4.07
C VAL A 114 -4.13 2.20 -3.43
N VAL A 115 -2.87 1.83 -3.60
CA VAL A 115 -2.23 0.71 -2.91
C VAL A 115 -1.16 1.26 -1.98
N SER A 116 -1.24 0.93 -0.70
CA SER A 116 -0.34 1.34 0.35
C SER A 116 0.34 0.13 0.98
N VAL A 117 1.66 0.14 0.99
CA VAL A 117 2.51 -0.86 1.63
C VAL A 117 3.19 -0.20 2.83
N VAL A 118 2.89 -0.67 4.04
CA VAL A 118 3.55 -0.26 5.28
C VAL A 118 4.43 -1.41 5.75
N LEU A 119 5.71 -1.16 5.98
CA LEU A 119 6.64 -2.18 6.44
C LEU A 119 7.48 -1.68 7.61
N GLY A 120 7.76 -2.58 8.54
CA GLY A 120 8.75 -2.41 9.61
C GLY A 120 9.89 -3.40 9.39
N ALA A 121 11.13 -2.92 9.39
CA ALA A 121 12.32 -3.75 9.22
C ALA A 121 13.36 -3.46 10.30
N VAL A 122 14.16 -4.49 10.63
CA VAL A 122 15.31 -4.34 11.53
C VAL A 122 16.45 -3.64 10.77
N GLY A 123 17.04 -2.64 11.41
CA GLY A 123 18.17 -1.89 10.85
C GLY A 123 17.75 -0.77 9.89
N GLU A 124 18.76 -0.26 9.18
CA GLU A 124 18.59 0.80 8.19
C GLU A 124 18.34 0.20 6.81
N LEU A 125 17.25 0.62 6.16
CA LEU A 125 16.97 0.29 4.77
C LEU A 125 17.64 1.30 3.83
N ALA A 126 17.96 0.84 2.61
CA ALA A 126 18.47 1.73 1.57
C ALA A 126 17.53 2.93 1.35
N PRO A 127 18.07 4.15 1.17
CA PRO A 127 17.27 5.32 0.85
C PRO A 127 16.39 5.09 -0.38
N CYS A 128 15.15 5.55 -0.31
CA CYS A 128 14.17 5.45 -1.39
C CYS A 128 13.58 6.83 -1.68
N ARG A 129 12.96 6.96 -2.85
CA ARG A 129 12.28 8.18 -3.29
C ARG A 129 11.04 7.83 -4.11
N ALA A 130 10.02 8.67 -4.03
CA ALA A 130 8.79 8.50 -4.83
C ALA A 130 8.19 9.88 -5.15
N ASP A 131 9.08 10.83 -5.42
CA ASP A 131 8.79 12.21 -5.85
C ASP A 131 8.55 12.30 -7.36
N ASP A 132 9.13 11.39 -8.13
CA ASP A 132 8.88 11.23 -9.56
C ASP A 132 8.79 9.76 -9.97
N ARG A 133 8.41 9.51 -11.24
CA ARG A 133 8.20 8.16 -11.77
C ARG A 133 9.47 7.31 -11.72
N ALA A 134 10.62 7.87 -12.07
CA ALA A 134 11.89 7.15 -12.06
C ALA A 134 12.26 6.71 -10.63
N GLY A 135 12.06 7.59 -9.67
CA GLY A 135 12.24 7.35 -8.25
C GLY A 135 11.32 6.25 -7.72
N LEU A 136 10.02 6.32 -8.05
CA LEU A 136 9.05 5.29 -7.69
C LEU A 136 9.47 3.91 -8.21
N LEU A 137 9.83 3.81 -9.50
CA LEU A 137 10.25 2.54 -10.11
C LEU A 137 11.53 1.98 -9.46
N ALA A 138 12.50 2.85 -9.15
CA ALA A 138 13.72 2.45 -8.45
C ALA A 138 13.40 1.95 -7.02
N THR A 139 12.50 2.62 -6.30
CA THR A 139 12.04 2.21 -4.96
C THR A 139 11.34 0.87 -5.01
N LEU A 140 10.41 0.66 -5.95
CA LEU A 140 9.72 -0.62 -6.13
C LEU A 140 10.70 -1.75 -6.50
N SER A 141 11.67 -1.47 -7.36
CA SER A 141 12.74 -2.44 -7.66
C SER A 141 13.58 -2.78 -6.43
N SER A 142 13.88 -1.80 -5.58
CA SER A 142 14.64 -2.00 -4.35
C SER A 142 13.86 -2.81 -3.31
N LEU A 143 12.56 -2.55 -3.16
CA LEU A 143 11.68 -3.33 -2.28
C LEU A 143 11.49 -4.76 -2.78
N ARG A 144 11.41 -4.97 -4.10
CA ARG A 144 11.33 -6.30 -4.71
C ARG A 144 12.60 -7.13 -4.47
N ALA A 145 13.75 -6.49 -4.42
CA ALA A 145 15.04 -7.13 -4.18
C ALA A 145 15.52 -7.03 -2.73
N LEU A 146 14.64 -6.63 -1.80
CA LEU A 146 15.02 -6.39 -0.42
C LEU A 146 15.48 -7.69 0.24
N ASP A 147 16.66 -7.64 0.85
CA ASP A 147 17.20 -8.73 1.67
C ASP A 147 17.41 -8.20 3.09
N ALA A 148 16.32 -8.16 3.86
CA ALA A 148 16.31 -7.64 5.22
C ALA A 148 15.25 -8.36 6.06
N THR A 149 15.42 -8.35 7.38
CA THR A 149 14.41 -8.88 8.31
C THR A 149 13.22 -7.94 8.40
N VAL A 150 12.12 -8.30 7.72
CA VAL A 150 10.84 -7.60 7.81
C VAL A 150 10.06 -8.13 9.01
N VAL A 151 9.89 -7.31 10.04
CA VAL A 151 9.22 -7.67 11.30
C VAL A 151 7.73 -7.31 11.30
N ALA A 152 7.31 -6.41 10.43
CA ALA A 152 5.92 -6.04 10.23
C ALA A 152 5.67 -5.71 8.76
N LEU A 153 4.55 -6.15 8.21
CA LEU A 153 4.12 -5.81 6.87
C LEU A 153 2.60 -5.68 6.85
N GLU A 154 2.12 -4.63 6.22
CA GLU A 154 0.72 -4.47 5.90
C GLU A 154 0.55 -3.90 4.50
N VAL A 155 -0.40 -4.48 3.76
CA VAL A 155 -0.79 -4.04 2.42
C VAL A 155 -2.26 -3.67 2.45
N ILE A 156 -2.54 -2.43 2.10
CA ILE A 156 -3.85 -1.79 2.21
C ILE A 156 -4.19 -1.22 0.83
N TRP A 157 -5.31 -1.58 0.23
CA TRP A 157 -5.75 -0.99 -1.05
C TRP A 157 -7.20 -0.51 -1.02
N SER A 158 -7.43 0.67 -1.58
CA SER A 158 -8.73 1.33 -1.56
C SER A 158 -9.08 1.92 -2.94
N PRO A 159 -10.30 1.69 -3.45
CA PRO A 159 -11.32 0.80 -2.91
C PRO A 159 -10.88 -0.67 -2.91
N SER A 160 -11.38 -1.47 -1.95
CA SER A 160 -11.16 -2.92 -1.91
C SER A 160 -12.30 -3.71 -2.57
N VAL A 161 -13.50 -3.14 -2.65
CA VAL A 161 -14.67 -3.74 -3.29
C VAL A 161 -14.75 -3.29 -4.75
N ASP A 162 -15.05 -4.21 -5.67
CA ASP A 162 -15.13 -3.87 -7.10
C ASP A 162 -16.25 -2.86 -7.40
N THR A 163 -17.40 -2.95 -6.72
CA THR A 163 -18.52 -2.02 -6.92
C THR A 163 -18.28 -0.62 -6.37
N ASP A 164 -17.27 -0.42 -5.51
CA ASP A 164 -16.88 0.90 -5.01
C ASP A 164 -15.91 1.57 -5.99
N ARG A 165 -16.35 2.65 -6.66
CA ARG A 165 -15.53 3.42 -7.62
C ARG A 165 -15.07 4.73 -6.98
N MET A 166 -13.75 4.94 -7.01
CA MET A 166 -13.12 6.20 -6.57
C MET A 166 -12.73 7.02 -7.81
N SER A 167 -13.28 8.22 -7.97
CA SER A 167 -12.83 9.16 -9.01
C SER A 167 -11.44 9.72 -8.69
N LEU A 168 -10.81 10.42 -9.64
CA LEU A 168 -9.55 11.13 -9.38
C LEU A 168 -9.72 12.19 -8.28
N ASP A 169 -10.79 12.98 -8.35
CA ASP A 169 -11.12 14.02 -7.35
C ASP A 169 -11.38 13.43 -5.95
N ALA A 170 -12.06 12.28 -5.88
CA ALA A 170 -12.24 11.56 -4.63
C ALA A 170 -10.91 11.02 -4.10
N MET A 171 -10.01 10.55 -4.97
CA MET A 171 -8.67 10.10 -4.58
C MET A 171 -7.85 11.24 -4.02
N THR A 172 -7.76 12.39 -4.69
CA THR A 172 -6.98 13.55 -4.21
C THR A 172 -7.59 14.16 -2.95
N THR A 173 -8.90 14.06 -2.76
CA THR A 173 -9.56 14.47 -1.51
C THR A 173 -9.28 13.51 -0.36
N ARG A 174 -9.30 12.19 -0.59
CA ARG A 174 -9.03 11.17 0.44
C ARG A 174 -7.54 10.99 0.73
N TYR A 175 -6.68 11.33 -0.21
CA TYR A 175 -5.24 11.22 -0.13
C TYR A 175 -4.55 12.52 -0.56
N PRO A 176 -4.78 13.63 0.17
CA PRO A 176 -4.22 14.94 -0.18
C PRO A 176 -2.70 14.98 -0.10
N GLU A 177 -2.07 14.02 0.59
CA GLU A 177 -0.63 13.90 0.71
C GLU A 177 0.06 13.20 -0.48
N LEU A 178 -0.71 12.59 -1.39
CA LEU A 178 -0.15 11.96 -2.60
C LEU A 178 0.26 13.03 -3.60
N THR A 179 1.50 12.94 -4.10
CA THR A 179 2.02 13.85 -5.12
C THR A 179 1.89 13.22 -6.50
N ALA A 180 1.49 14.00 -7.51
CA ALA A 180 1.44 13.54 -8.89
C ALA A 180 2.85 13.28 -9.45
N LEU A 181 3.03 12.18 -10.18
CA LEU A 181 4.33 11.71 -10.66
C LEU A 181 4.86 12.45 -11.91
N ASP A 182 3.97 13.04 -12.70
CA ASP A 182 4.28 13.75 -13.96
C ASP A 182 3.79 15.20 -13.92
N ALA A 183 3.85 15.85 -12.75
CA ALA A 183 3.43 17.24 -12.55
C ALA A 183 4.39 18.27 -13.18
#